data_AF-A0A7V4Q7Z5-F1
#
_entry.id   AF-A0A7V4Q7Z5-F1
#
_cell.length_a   1.000
_cell.length_b   1.000
_cell.length_c   1.000
_cell.angle_alpha   90.00
_cell.angle_beta   90.00
_cell.angle_gamma   90.00
#
_symmetry.space_group_name_H-M   'P 1'
#
loop_
_entity.id
_entity.type
_entity.pdbx_description
1 polymer ?
#
loop_
_entity_poly.entity_id
_entity_poly.type
_entity_poly.pdbx_seq_one_letter_code
_entity_poly.pdbx_strand_id
1 'polypeptide(L)'
;AHKSQELNNQLLHITKERLAAGDIAELDVNLARVETARSEGRKIEAERELVPARQRLLSLMGAPALTYLKITGHPERKPFTENPAELKVMALENRPDLQAMAAERNKGEAEISLAQAERLPNVTAGVGFSWERSDTSLGGLEERNTDNLIGLKLSVPLQIFDRNQAGIREAQARKSSAETRQAFVRQSIEGEVEAAHARLASAGKSLNIYTEEIIPQLTENLKLVQEAYRLGEAGILAVLEEQKKFVEVNDGYLAALHSWNSAVAKLEAAVGVELRKVDGGNI
;
A
#
# COMPACT_ATOMS: atom_id res chain seq x y z
N ALA A 1 21.29 10.43 13.33
CA ALA A 1 22.06 9.86 14.46
C ALA A 1 23.59 10.02 14.29
N HIS A 2 24.24 9.34 13.34
CA HIS A 2 25.71 9.35 13.21
C HIS A 2 26.35 10.75 13.07
N LYS A 3 25.82 11.61 12.19
CA LYS A 3 26.35 12.97 12.01
C LYS A 3 26.19 13.86 13.26
N SER A 4 25.13 13.67 14.04
CA SER A 4 24.96 14.36 15.34
C SER A 4 25.97 13.88 16.38
N GLN A 5 26.28 12.58 16.40
CA GLN A 5 27.30 12.02 17.29
C GLN A 5 28.69 12.57 16.96
N GLU A 6 29.03 12.67 15.67
CA GLU A 6 30.30 13.25 15.22
C GLU A 6 30.43 14.72 15.63
N LEU A 7 29.41 15.55 15.39
CA LEU A 7 29.39 16.97 15.78
C LEU A 7 29.53 17.17 17.30
N ASN A 8 28.87 16.33 18.11
CA ASN A 8 28.94 16.42 19.57
C ASN A 8 30.30 15.96 20.10
N ASN A 9 30.91 14.93 19.49
CA ASN A 9 32.25 14.47 19.83
C ASN A 9 33.32 15.52 19.50
N GLN A 10 33.20 16.18 18.34
CA GLN A 10 34.07 17.28 17.95
C GLN A 10 33.96 18.45 18.93
N LEU A 11 32.73 18.84 19.30
CA LEU A 11 32.51 19.89 20.29
C LEU A 11 33.15 19.52 21.64
N LEU A 12 32.90 18.30 22.13
CA LEU A 12 33.49 17.82 23.38
C LEU A 12 35.03 17.83 23.36
N HIS A 13 35.64 17.52 22.22
CA HIS A 13 37.08 17.59 22.05
C HIS A 13 37.59 19.03 22.16
N ILE A 14 37.01 19.96 21.40
CA ILE A 14 37.38 21.39 21.43
C ILE A 14 37.19 21.97 22.84
N THR A 15 36.07 21.66 23.51
CA THR A 15 35.80 22.14 24.86
C THR A 15 36.82 21.59 25.87
N LYS A 16 37.28 20.35 25.74
CA LYS A 16 38.35 19.81 26.62
C LYS A 16 39.68 20.55 26.43
N GLU A 17 40.04 20.87 25.19
CA GLU A 17 41.28 21.60 24.89
C GLU A 17 41.23 23.02 25.47
N ARG A 18 40.11 23.73 25.30
CA ARG A 18 39.92 25.07 25.88
C ARG A 18 39.91 25.07 27.41
N LEU A 19 39.35 24.04 28.05
CA LEU A 19 39.42 23.89 29.50
C LEU A 19 40.87 23.67 29.97
N ALA A 20 41.65 22.85 29.25
CA ALA A 20 43.06 22.61 29.55
C ALA A 20 43.93 23.87 29.38
N ALA A 21 43.55 24.76 28.46
CA ALA A 21 44.16 26.08 28.30
C ALA A 21 43.72 27.10 29.38
N GLY A 22 42.65 26.78 30.15
CA GLY A 22 42.10 27.67 31.19
C GLY A 22 41.11 28.71 30.66
N ASP A 23 40.65 28.59 29.41
CA ASP A 23 39.83 29.61 28.72
C ASP A 23 38.34 29.54 29.04
N ILE A 24 37.88 28.44 29.66
CA ILE A 24 36.46 28.16 29.91
C ILE A 24 36.27 27.39 31.24
N ALA A 25 35.03 27.33 31.71
CA ALA A 25 34.66 26.63 32.94
C ALA A 25 34.43 25.12 32.72
N GLU A 26 34.57 24.33 33.79
CA GLU A 26 34.23 22.89 33.77
C GLU A 26 32.75 22.63 33.40
N LEU A 27 31.87 23.60 33.68
CA LEU A 27 30.46 23.57 33.28
C LEU A 27 30.30 23.36 31.77
N ASP A 28 31.12 24.01 30.94
CA ASP A 28 31.04 23.90 29.48
C ASP A 28 31.37 22.48 29.01
N VAL A 29 32.40 21.86 29.60
CA VAL A 29 32.73 20.44 29.33
C VAL A 29 31.59 19.53 29.74
N ASN A 30 30.95 19.80 30.89
CA ASN A 30 29.81 19.01 31.35
C ASN A 30 28.61 19.13 30.41
N LEU A 31 28.33 20.32 29.87
CA LEU A 31 27.28 20.52 28.86
C LEU A 31 27.55 19.70 27.59
N ALA A 32 28.78 19.75 27.07
CA ALA A 32 29.18 18.96 25.90
C ALA A 32 29.08 17.44 26.14
N ARG A 33 29.43 16.97 27.35
CA ARG A 33 29.27 15.55 27.74
C ARG A 33 27.80 15.13 27.76
N VAL A 34 26.92 15.96 28.31
CA VAL A 34 25.47 15.68 28.36
C VAL A 34 24.90 15.57 26.94
N GLU A 35 25.26 16.48 26.03
CA GLU A 35 24.74 16.43 24.66
C GLU A 35 25.32 15.24 23.85
N THR A 36 26.55 14.83 24.14
CA THR A 36 27.13 13.58 23.61
C THR A 36 26.36 12.35 24.10
N ALA A 37 26.02 12.29 25.40
CA ALA A 37 25.23 11.19 25.94
C ALA A 37 23.81 11.16 25.35
N ARG A 38 23.20 12.33 25.13
CA ARG A 38 21.89 12.44 24.47
C ARG A 38 21.91 11.95 23.03
N SER A 39 22.96 12.25 22.26
CA SER A 39 23.05 11.76 20.87
C SER A 39 23.23 10.25 20.79
N GLU A 40 23.95 9.63 21.74
CA GLU A 40 24.02 8.18 21.86
C GLU A 40 22.64 7.57 22.18
N GLY A 41 21.87 8.18 23.11
CA GLY A 41 20.49 7.78 23.39
C GLY A 41 19.58 7.83 22.16
N ARG A 42 19.66 8.91 21.36
CA ARG A 42 18.91 9.03 20.09
C ARG A 42 19.30 7.95 19.08
N LYS A 43 20.57 7.54 19.04
CA LYS A 43 21.05 6.48 18.15
C LYS A 43 20.46 5.13 18.55
N ILE A 44 20.49 4.79 19.83
CA ILE A 44 19.91 3.54 20.36
C ILE A 44 18.41 3.47 20.03
N GLU A 45 17.70 4.59 20.18
CA GLU A 45 16.28 4.68 19.83
C GLU A 45 16.04 4.44 18.33
N ALA A 46 16.83 5.05 17.45
CA ALA A 46 16.75 4.82 16.01
C ALA A 46 17.07 3.37 15.60
N GLU A 47 18.05 2.74 16.26
CA GLU A 47 18.39 1.33 16.06
C GLU A 47 17.26 0.40 16.54
N ARG A 48 16.56 0.77 17.62
CA ARG A 48 15.38 0.04 18.10
C ARG A 48 14.24 0.07 17.08
N GLU A 49 13.95 1.23 16.49
CA GLU A 49 12.88 1.38 15.49
C GLU A 49 13.19 0.65 14.16
N LEU A 50 14.47 0.39 13.86
CA LEU A 50 14.86 -0.38 12.68
C LEU A 50 14.39 -1.84 12.73
N VAL A 51 14.36 -2.45 13.93
CA VAL A 51 14.00 -3.86 14.10
C VAL A 51 12.56 -4.15 13.62
N PRO A 52 11.50 -3.50 14.13
CA PRO A 52 10.14 -3.74 13.66
C PRO A 52 9.94 -3.33 12.20
N ALA A 53 10.62 -2.28 11.72
CA ALA A 53 10.54 -1.86 10.32
C ALA A 53 11.08 -2.96 9.38
N ARG A 54 12.23 -3.56 9.73
CA ARG A 54 12.80 -4.68 8.97
C ARG A 54 11.91 -5.93 9.02
N GLN A 55 11.32 -6.25 10.18
CA GLN A 55 10.40 -7.40 10.28
C GLN A 55 9.13 -7.20 9.43
N ARG A 56 8.60 -5.98 9.38
CA ARG A 56 7.48 -5.65 8.50
C ARG A 56 7.85 -5.83 7.02
N LEU A 57 9.04 -5.39 6.61
CA LEU A 57 9.54 -5.59 5.25
C LEU A 57 9.69 -7.08 4.91
N LEU A 58 10.31 -7.88 5.78
CA LEU A 58 10.45 -9.32 5.58
C LEU A 58 9.10 -10.01 5.42
N SER A 59 8.10 -9.64 6.25
CA SER A 59 6.75 -10.16 6.15
C SER A 59 6.08 -9.80 4.81
N LEU A 60 6.28 -8.58 4.31
CA LEU A 60 5.74 -8.16 3.01
C LEU A 60 6.43 -8.86 1.83
N MET A 61 7.70 -9.20 1.97
CA MET A 61 8.46 -9.98 0.98
C MET A 61 8.20 -11.49 1.05
N GLY A 62 7.49 -11.98 2.09
CA GLY A 62 7.33 -13.41 2.35
C GLY A 62 8.62 -14.11 2.78
N ALA A 63 9.62 -13.37 3.27
CA ALA A 63 10.91 -13.89 3.67
C ALA A 63 10.92 -14.36 5.13
N PRO A 64 11.73 -15.38 5.50
CA PRO A 64 11.89 -15.80 6.90
C PRO A 64 12.37 -14.68 7.82
N ALA A 65 11.93 -14.67 9.07
CA ALA A 65 12.24 -13.61 10.05
C ALA A 65 13.74 -13.41 10.36
N LEU A 66 14.55 -14.45 10.14
CA LEU A 66 16.01 -14.45 10.35
C LEU A 66 16.81 -14.12 9.09
N THR A 67 16.14 -13.74 7.99
CA THR A 67 16.83 -13.37 6.76
C THR A 67 17.66 -12.11 6.99
N TYR A 68 18.96 -12.17 6.67
CA TYR A 68 19.83 -11.02 6.72
C TYR A 68 19.59 -10.12 5.51
N LEU A 69 19.13 -8.89 5.76
CA LEU A 69 18.92 -7.86 4.73
C LEU A 69 19.96 -6.75 4.90
N LYS A 70 20.86 -6.59 3.93
CA LYS A 70 21.75 -5.42 3.87
C LYS A 70 21.09 -4.33 3.03
N ILE A 71 20.77 -3.20 3.65
CA ILE A 71 20.27 -2.02 2.94
C ILE A 71 21.48 -1.29 2.35
N THR A 72 21.57 -1.22 1.02
CA THR A 72 22.73 -0.66 0.30
C THR A 72 22.45 0.73 -0.31
N GLY A 73 21.20 1.16 -0.36
CA GLY A 73 20.80 2.45 -0.94
C GLY A 73 20.47 3.53 0.08
N HIS A 74 20.49 4.78 -0.39
CA HIS A 74 19.95 5.93 0.32
C HIS A 74 18.64 6.38 -0.36
N PRO A 75 17.63 6.82 0.41
CA PRO A 75 16.44 7.38 -0.19
C PRO A 75 16.83 8.65 -0.97
N GLU A 76 16.52 8.68 -2.26
CA GLU A 76 16.81 9.81 -3.13
C GLU A 76 15.54 10.29 -3.83
N ARG A 77 15.49 11.58 -4.13
CA ARG A 77 14.44 12.14 -4.95
C ARG A 77 14.76 11.86 -6.42
N LYS A 78 14.03 10.93 -7.03
CA LYS A 78 13.96 10.85 -8.50
C LYS A 78 13.00 11.94 -9.02
N PRO A 79 13.36 12.70 -10.07
CA PRO A 79 12.45 13.66 -10.70
C PRO A 79 11.16 12.97 -11.15
N PHE A 80 10.04 13.68 -11.03
CA PHE A 80 8.73 13.22 -11.47
C PHE A 80 8.06 14.36 -12.24
N THR A 81 7.69 14.12 -13.49
CA THR A 81 7.22 15.16 -14.44
C THR A 81 5.92 14.78 -15.15
N GLU A 82 5.21 13.77 -14.68
CA GLU A 82 4.01 13.27 -15.36
C GLU A 82 2.83 14.23 -15.26
N ASN A 83 2.05 14.32 -16.34
CA ASN A 83 0.85 15.15 -16.41
C ASN A 83 -0.34 14.45 -15.72
N PRO A 84 -1.08 15.12 -14.80
CA PRO A 84 -2.28 14.57 -14.16
C PRO A 84 -3.33 14.00 -15.12
N ALA A 85 -3.50 14.62 -16.29
CA ALA A 85 -4.45 14.14 -17.28
C ALA A 85 -4.04 12.76 -17.86
N GLU A 86 -2.76 12.58 -18.15
CA GLU A 86 -2.21 11.32 -18.65
C GLU A 86 -2.26 10.23 -17.58
N LEU A 87 -1.98 10.59 -16.31
CA LEU A 87 -2.10 9.66 -15.18
C LEU A 87 -3.54 9.15 -15.00
N LYS A 88 -4.55 9.98 -15.22
CA LYS A 88 -5.96 9.54 -15.16
C LYS A 88 -6.29 8.56 -16.28
N VAL A 89 -5.83 8.82 -17.51
CA VAL A 89 -6.02 7.90 -18.63
C VAL A 89 -5.36 6.56 -18.32
N MET A 90 -4.10 6.57 -17.89
CA MET A 90 -3.38 5.35 -17.48
C MET A 90 -4.13 4.60 -16.37
N ALA A 91 -4.67 5.31 -15.39
CA ALA A 91 -5.43 4.70 -14.29
C ALA A 91 -6.69 3.99 -14.76
N LEU A 92 -7.45 4.58 -15.68
CA LEU A 92 -8.66 3.99 -16.23
C LEU A 92 -8.38 2.76 -17.11
N GLU A 93 -7.18 2.62 -17.66
CA GLU A 93 -6.77 1.49 -18.48
C GLU A 93 -6.22 0.32 -17.64
N ASN A 94 -5.46 0.61 -16.59
CA ASN A 94 -4.66 -0.40 -15.89
C ASN A 94 -5.25 -0.88 -14.55
N ARG A 95 -6.20 -0.15 -13.97
CA ARG A 95 -6.70 -0.46 -12.63
C ARG A 95 -7.53 -1.75 -12.56
N PRO A 96 -7.13 -2.75 -11.74
CA PRO A 96 -7.85 -4.02 -11.63
C PRO A 96 -9.26 -3.91 -11.04
N ASP A 97 -9.51 -2.94 -10.16
CA ASP A 97 -10.83 -2.74 -9.55
C ASP A 97 -11.87 -2.24 -10.57
N LEU A 98 -11.46 -1.40 -11.53
CA LEU A 98 -12.34 -1.02 -12.64
C LEU A 98 -12.62 -2.19 -13.58
N GLN A 99 -11.61 -3.02 -13.86
CA GLN A 99 -11.78 -4.25 -14.64
C GLN A 99 -12.74 -5.23 -13.94
N ALA A 100 -12.65 -5.35 -12.61
CA ALA A 100 -13.58 -6.15 -11.80
C ALA A 100 -15.02 -5.62 -11.89
N MET A 101 -15.21 -4.29 -11.88
CA MET A 101 -16.55 -3.71 -12.07
C MET A 101 -17.11 -3.95 -13.47
N ALA A 102 -16.26 -3.93 -14.51
CA ALA A 102 -16.69 -4.31 -15.86
C ALA A 102 -17.11 -5.78 -15.94
N ALA A 103 -16.39 -6.67 -15.24
CA ALA A 103 -16.78 -8.09 -15.14
C ALA A 103 -18.11 -8.28 -14.40
N GLU A 104 -18.36 -7.54 -13.32
CA GLU A 104 -19.63 -7.59 -12.58
C GLU A 104 -20.81 -7.10 -13.44
N ARG A 105 -20.60 -6.05 -14.25
CA ARG A 105 -21.60 -5.60 -15.23
C ARG A 105 -21.92 -6.69 -16.24
N ASN A 106 -20.90 -7.34 -16.81
CA ASN A 106 -21.08 -8.41 -17.80
C ASN A 106 -21.77 -9.64 -17.18
N LYS A 107 -21.48 -9.96 -15.92
CA LYS A 107 -22.21 -10.97 -15.14
C LYS A 107 -23.68 -10.60 -15.02
N GLY A 108 -24.00 -9.34 -14.70
CA GLY A 108 -25.39 -8.87 -14.66
C GLY A 108 -26.13 -9.02 -16.00
N GLU A 109 -25.43 -8.83 -17.13
CA GLU A 109 -25.99 -9.10 -18.46
C GLU A 109 -26.31 -10.59 -18.66
N ALA A 110 -25.38 -11.48 -18.27
CA ALA A 110 -25.60 -12.92 -18.32
C ALA A 110 -26.74 -13.37 -17.40
N GLU A 111 -26.89 -12.78 -16.21
CA GLU A 111 -28.00 -13.04 -15.29
C GLU A 111 -29.36 -12.64 -15.91
N ILE A 112 -29.42 -11.53 -16.66
CA ILE A 112 -30.63 -11.16 -17.41
C ILE A 112 -30.94 -12.20 -18.49
N SER A 113 -29.94 -12.63 -19.26
CA SER A 113 -30.12 -13.66 -20.29
C SER A 113 -30.57 -14.99 -19.69
N LEU A 114 -30.03 -15.38 -18.54
CA LEU A 114 -30.46 -16.57 -17.79
C LEU A 114 -31.91 -16.44 -17.34
N ALA A 115 -32.28 -15.33 -16.68
CA ALA A 115 -33.64 -15.09 -16.22
C ALA A 115 -34.66 -15.07 -17.38
N GLN A 116 -34.24 -14.58 -18.56
CA GLN A 116 -35.03 -14.65 -19.79
C GLN A 116 -35.15 -16.07 -20.34
N ALA A 117 -34.11 -16.89 -20.25
CA ALA A 117 -34.16 -18.30 -20.66
C ALA A 117 -35.05 -19.14 -19.74
N GLU A 118 -35.03 -18.86 -18.43
CA GLU A 118 -35.88 -19.50 -17.40
C GLU A 118 -37.38 -19.22 -17.57
N ARG A 119 -37.76 -18.32 -18.50
CA ARG A 119 -39.15 -18.16 -18.96
C ARG A 119 -39.67 -19.41 -19.67
N LEU A 120 -38.78 -20.25 -20.17
CA LEU A 120 -39.10 -21.50 -20.85
C LEU A 120 -38.94 -22.65 -19.85
N PRO A 121 -39.91 -23.57 -19.79
CA PRO A 121 -39.82 -24.70 -18.89
C PRO A 121 -38.71 -25.67 -19.30
N ASN A 122 -37.99 -26.20 -18.31
CA ASN A 122 -37.02 -27.26 -18.54
C ASN A 122 -37.74 -28.56 -18.90
N VAL A 123 -37.50 -29.06 -20.11
CA VAL A 123 -37.99 -30.36 -20.57
C VAL A 123 -37.08 -31.44 -20.00
N THR A 124 -37.63 -32.34 -19.19
CA THR A 124 -36.89 -33.47 -18.61
C THR A 124 -37.37 -34.76 -19.24
N ALA A 125 -36.47 -35.53 -19.83
CA ALA A 125 -36.73 -36.87 -20.35
C ALA A 125 -35.94 -37.92 -19.56
N GLY A 126 -36.54 -39.07 -19.28
CA GLY A 126 -35.90 -40.17 -18.58
C GLY A 126 -36.33 -41.52 -19.15
N VAL A 127 -35.44 -42.49 -19.07
CA VAL A 127 -35.73 -43.90 -19.37
C VAL A 127 -35.72 -44.69 -18.07
N GLY A 128 -36.74 -45.51 -17.85
CA GLY A 128 -36.86 -46.37 -16.68
C GLY A 128 -36.97 -47.82 -17.11
N PHE A 129 -36.27 -48.69 -16.40
CA PHE A 129 -36.44 -50.14 -16.49
C PHE A 129 -36.90 -50.66 -15.14
N SER A 130 -37.98 -51.43 -15.13
CA SER A 130 -38.50 -52.09 -13.93
C SER A 130 -38.86 -53.53 -14.27
N TRP A 131 -38.56 -54.46 -13.38
CA TRP A 131 -39.07 -55.83 -13.46
C TRP A 131 -39.91 -56.13 -12.22
N GLU A 132 -41.05 -56.78 -12.44
CA GLU A 132 -41.94 -57.22 -11.36
C GLU A 132 -42.07 -58.74 -11.41
N ARG A 133 -41.91 -59.38 -10.26
CA ARG A 133 -42.05 -60.83 -10.11
C ARG A 133 -43.32 -61.13 -9.33
N SER A 134 -44.23 -61.87 -9.94
CA SER A 134 -45.39 -62.41 -9.25
C SER A 134 -45.28 -63.94 -9.18
N ASP A 135 -45.41 -64.46 -7.96
CA ASP A 135 -45.50 -65.88 -7.67
C ASP A 135 -46.94 -66.14 -7.19
N THR A 136 -47.73 -66.89 -7.95
CA THR A 136 -49.09 -67.31 -7.53
C THR A 136 -49.13 -68.84 -7.45
N SER A 137 -49.54 -69.38 -6.30
CA SER A 137 -49.74 -70.82 -6.11
C SER A 137 -51.20 -71.13 -5.71
N LEU A 138 -51.91 -71.89 -6.54
CA LEU A 138 -53.26 -72.37 -6.22
C LEU A 138 -53.40 -73.86 -6.61
N GLY A 139 -53.77 -74.71 -5.66
CA GLY A 139 -54.09 -76.12 -5.93
C GLY A 139 -52.93 -76.99 -6.44
N GLY A 140 -51.68 -76.67 -6.07
CA GLY A 140 -50.49 -77.45 -6.45
C GLY A 140 -49.86 -77.06 -7.80
N LEU A 141 -50.38 -76.03 -8.45
CA LEU A 141 -49.77 -75.40 -9.63
C LEU A 141 -49.08 -74.11 -9.19
N GLU A 142 -47.77 -74.01 -9.46
CA GLU A 142 -46.98 -72.78 -9.28
C GLU A 142 -46.87 -72.05 -10.62
N GLU A 143 -47.30 -70.80 -10.67
CA GLU A 143 -47.08 -69.91 -11.82
C GLU A 143 -46.14 -68.78 -11.41
N ARG A 144 -44.98 -68.73 -12.08
CA ARG A 144 -43.98 -67.67 -11.96
C ARG A 144 -44.04 -66.78 -13.18
N ASN A 145 -44.44 -65.52 -12.98
CA ASN A 145 -44.35 -64.51 -14.02
C ASN A 145 -43.29 -63.48 -13.69
N THR A 146 -42.53 -63.07 -14.70
CA THR A 146 -41.56 -61.99 -14.60
C THR A 146 -41.85 -61.01 -15.73
N ASP A 147 -42.46 -59.89 -15.38
CA ASP A 147 -42.78 -58.84 -16.33
C ASP A 147 -41.65 -57.82 -16.35
N ASN A 148 -41.10 -57.57 -17.54
CA ASN A 148 -40.08 -56.56 -17.76
C ASN A 148 -40.73 -55.36 -18.45
N LEU A 149 -40.69 -54.20 -17.81
CA LEU A 149 -41.21 -52.94 -18.35
C LEU A 149 -40.05 -51.99 -18.67
N ILE A 150 -40.02 -51.51 -19.92
CA ILE A 150 -39.19 -50.38 -20.35
C ILE A 150 -40.14 -49.22 -20.61
N GLY A 151 -39.94 -48.11 -19.92
CA GLY A 151 -40.77 -46.91 -20.05
C GLY A 151 -39.94 -45.66 -20.38
N LEU A 152 -40.50 -44.81 -21.24
CA LEU A 152 -40.01 -43.45 -21.46
C LEU A 152 -40.90 -42.47 -20.70
N LYS A 153 -40.30 -41.56 -19.93
CA LYS A 153 -41.01 -40.50 -19.21
C LYS A 153 -40.53 -39.15 -19.75
N LEU A 154 -41.48 -38.33 -20.22
CA LEU A 154 -41.27 -36.94 -20.56
C LEU A 154 -42.03 -36.05 -19.58
N SER A 155 -41.36 -35.08 -18.98
CA SER A 155 -41.94 -34.12 -18.04
C SER A 155 -41.67 -32.70 -18.50
N VAL A 156 -42.74 -31.94 -18.72
CA VAL A 156 -42.68 -30.53 -19.13
C VAL A 156 -43.57 -29.72 -18.18
N PRO A 157 -43.01 -28.89 -17.28
CA PRO A 157 -43.83 -28.04 -16.42
C PRO A 157 -44.52 -26.95 -17.25
N LEU A 158 -45.82 -26.75 -17.05
CA LEU A 158 -46.58 -25.72 -17.74
C LEU A 158 -46.57 -24.41 -16.94
N GLN A 159 -45.67 -23.50 -17.29
CA GLN A 159 -45.52 -22.18 -16.66
C GLN A 159 -46.57 -21.17 -17.18
N ILE A 160 -47.85 -21.40 -16.82
CA ILE A 160 -48.97 -20.58 -17.33
C ILE A 160 -49.04 -19.21 -16.65
N PHE A 161 -48.78 -19.15 -15.33
CA PHE A 161 -48.95 -17.95 -14.50
C PHE A 161 -47.64 -17.26 -14.12
N ASP A 162 -46.53 -18.00 -14.06
CA ASP A 162 -45.22 -17.48 -13.70
C ASP A 162 -44.25 -17.67 -14.86
N ARG A 163 -43.88 -16.56 -15.50
CA ARG A 163 -42.88 -16.54 -16.59
C ARG A 163 -41.63 -15.82 -16.12
N ASN A 164 -41.28 -15.97 -14.85
CA ASN A 164 -40.10 -15.38 -14.23
C ASN A 164 -40.00 -13.85 -14.38
N GLN A 165 -41.13 -13.14 -14.45
CA GLN A 165 -41.12 -11.68 -14.67
C GLN A 165 -40.43 -10.95 -13.50
N ALA A 166 -40.57 -11.47 -12.28
CA ALA A 166 -39.90 -10.95 -11.10
C ALA A 166 -38.38 -11.16 -11.17
N GLY A 167 -37.91 -12.36 -11.52
CA GLY A 167 -36.49 -12.66 -11.68
C GLY A 167 -35.82 -11.83 -12.78
N ILE A 168 -36.52 -11.57 -13.89
CA ILE A 168 -36.02 -10.66 -14.93
C ILE A 168 -35.87 -9.23 -14.40
N ARG A 169 -36.87 -8.71 -13.68
CA ARG A 169 -36.78 -7.36 -13.09
C ARG A 169 -35.67 -7.27 -12.04
N GLU A 170 -35.48 -8.32 -11.26
CA GLU A 170 -34.40 -8.42 -10.28
C GLU A 170 -33.03 -8.39 -10.97
N ALA A 171 -32.82 -9.22 -11.99
CA ALA A 171 -31.57 -9.25 -12.76
C ALA A 171 -31.30 -7.89 -13.45
N GLN A 172 -32.33 -7.23 -13.97
CA GLN A 172 -32.23 -5.88 -14.52
C GLN A 172 -31.79 -4.85 -13.46
N ALA A 173 -32.40 -4.89 -12.27
CA ALA A 173 -32.02 -4.01 -11.17
C ALA A 173 -30.58 -4.27 -10.70
N ARG A 174 -30.14 -5.55 -10.65
CA ARG A 174 -28.76 -5.92 -10.33
C ARG A 174 -27.77 -5.37 -11.36
N LYS A 175 -28.05 -5.51 -12.67
CA LYS A 175 -27.23 -4.91 -13.73
C LYS A 175 -27.15 -3.39 -13.59
N SER A 176 -28.28 -2.72 -13.40
CA SER A 176 -28.33 -1.26 -13.21
C SER A 176 -27.52 -0.79 -11.99
N SER A 177 -27.58 -1.56 -10.89
CA SER A 177 -26.72 -1.32 -9.72
C SER A 177 -25.25 -1.48 -10.05
N ALA A 178 -24.87 -2.52 -10.80
CA ALA A 178 -23.49 -2.75 -11.24
C ALA A 178 -22.96 -1.63 -12.14
N GLU A 179 -23.77 -1.12 -13.09
CA GLU A 179 -23.42 0.03 -13.94
C GLU A 179 -23.18 1.30 -13.13
N THR A 180 -24.07 1.58 -12.16
CA THR A 180 -23.94 2.73 -11.27
C THR A 180 -22.67 2.61 -10.41
N ARG A 181 -22.37 1.41 -9.92
CA ARG A 181 -21.16 1.12 -9.13
C ARG A 181 -19.89 1.27 -9.97
N GLN A 182 -19.91 0.83 -11.23
CA GLN A 182 -18.81 1.03 -12.17
C GLN A 182 -18.55 2.51 -12.44
N ALA A 183 -19.62 3.30 -12.67
CA ALA A 183 -19.49 4.75 -12.88
C ALA A 183 -18.93 5.45 -11.63
N PHE A 184 -19.37 5.05 -10.44
CA PHE A 184 -18.82 5.54 -9.17
C PHE A 184 -17.32 5.20 -9.03
N VAL A 185 -16.93 3.96 -9.28
CA VAL A 185 -15.51 3.54 -9.22
C VAL A 185 -14.67 4.33 -10.20
N ARG A 186 -15.13 4.52 -11.45
CA ARG A 186 -14.45 5.38 -12.44
C ARG A 186 -14.21 6.80 -11.89
N GLN A 187 -15.24 7.43 -11.32
CA GLN A 187 -15.09 8.77 -10.75
C GLN A 187 -14.16 8.80 -9.53
N SER A 188 -14.21 7.76 -8.69
CA SER A 188 -13.32 7.60 -7.52
C SER A 188 -11.87 7.51 -7.96
N ILE A 189 -11.58 6.73 -9.01
CA ILE A 189 -10.23 6.57 -9.58
C ILE A 189 -9.64 7.92 -9.97
N GLU A 190 -10.39 8.72 -10.73
CA GLU A 190 -9.92 10.05 -11.16
C GLU A 190 -9.61 10.97 -9.96
N GLY A 191 -10.46 10.94 -8.92
CA GLY A 191 -10.26 11.69 -7.69
C GLY A 191 -9.07 11.19 -6.87
N GLU A 192 -8.85 9.89 -6.81
CA GLU A 192 -7.70 9.27 -6.13
C GLU A 192 -6.38 9.65 -6.81
N VAL A 193 -6.34 9.63 -8.15
CA VAL A 193 -5.18 10.05 -8.94
C VAL A 193 -4.88 11.53 -8.71
N GLU A 194 -5.90 12.40 -8.79
CA GLU A 194 -5.74 13.84 -8.54
C GLU A 194 -5.21 14.11 -7.12
N ALA A 195 -5.80 13.47 -6.12
CA ALA A 195 -5.37 13.61 -4.73
C ALA A 195 -3.94 13.09 -4.50
N ALA A 196 -3.57 11.96 -5.12
CA ALA A 196 -2.23 11.41 -5.03
C ALA A 196 -1.20 12.32 -5.71
N HIS A 197 -1.52 12.86 -6.88
CA HIS A 197 -0.66 13.81 -7.59
C HIS A 197 -0.47 15.10 -6.78
N ALA A 198 -1.53 15.69 -6.24
CA ALA A 198 -1.45 16.90 -5.41
C ALA A 198 -0.57 16.68 -4.15
N ARG A 199 -0.69 15.51 -3.51
CA ARG A 199 0.18 15.13 -2.38
C ARG A 199 1.64 15.02 -2.80
N LEU A 200 1.92 14.40 -3.94
CA LEU A 200 3.28 14.30 -4.48
C LEU A 200 3.87 15.69 -4.75
N ALA A 201 3.12 16.57 -5.43
CA ALA A 201 3.56 17.93 -5.72
C ALA A 201 3.84 18.73 -4.43
N SER A 202 2.98 18.62 -3.41
CA SER A 202 3.19 19.26 -2.11
C SER A 202 4.43 18.71 -1.38
N ALA A 203 4.60 17.39 -1.34
CA ALA A 203 5.78 16.76 -0.75
C ALA A 203 7.07 17.19 -1.46
N GLY A 204 7.03 17.35 -2.79
CA GLY A 204 8.18 17.81 -3.58
C GLY A 204 8.57 19.24 -3.27
N LYS A 205 7.59 20.14 -3.16
CA LYS A 205 7.83 21.54 -2.74
C LYS A 205 8.41 21.61 -1.33
N SER A 206 7.86 20.85 -0.39
CA SER A 206 8.36 20.80 0.98
C SER A 206 9.81 20.29 1.03
N LEU A 207 10.12 19.23 0.30
CA LEU A 207 11.47 18.69 0.21
C LEU A 207 12.45 19.71 -0.39
N ASN A 208 12.04 20.46 -1.42
CA ASN A 208 12.84 21.52 -2.03
C ASN A 208 13.23 22.60 -1.04
N ILE A 209 12.30 23.07 -0.22
CA ILE A 209 12.58 24.10 0.79
C ILE A 209 13.69 23.63 1.75
N TYR A 210 13.64 22.37 2.20
CA TYR A 210 14.70 21.81 3.03
C TYR A 210 16.04 21.74 2.29
N THR A 211 16.07 21.23 1.06
CA THR A 211 17.32 20.96 0.32
C THR A 211 17.98 22.21 -0.25
N GLU A 212 17.19 23.17 -0.73
CA GLU A 212 17.67 24.34 -1.48
C GLU A 212 17.82 25.58 -0.59
N GLU A 213 17.02 25.70 0.48
CA GLU A 213 17.00 26.90 1.32
C GLU A 213 17.52 26.63 2.74
N ILE A 214 16.89 25.73 3.49
CA ILE A 214 17.12 25.61 4.95
C ILE A 214 18.47 24.93 5.27
N ILE A 215 18.74 23.74 4.71
CA ILE A 215 19.94 22.97 5.06
C ILE A 215 21.23 23.74 4.72
N PRO A 216 21.38 24.36 3.53
CA PRO A 216 22.60 25.12 3.20
C PRO A 216 22.85 26.26 4.18
N GLN A 217 21.82 27.07 4.49
CA GLN A 217 21.95 28.20 5.42
C GLN A 217 22.31 27.73 6.84
N LEU A 218 21.62 26.71 7.32
CA LEU A 218 21.86 26.17 8.66
C LEU A 218 23.23 25.51 8.81
N THR A 219 23.73 24.88 7.73
CA THR A 219 25.08 24.31 7.69
C THR A 219 26.14 25.41 7.79
N GLU A 220 25.94 26.53 7.09
CA GLU A 220 26.86 27.68 7.18
C GLU A 220 26.80 28.36 8.54
N ASN A 221 25.61 28.56 9.12
CA ASN A 221 25.45 29.11 10.46
C ASN A 221 26.17 28.27 11.51
N LEU A 222 25.97 26.94 11.46
CA LEU A 222 26.63 26.02 12.39
C LEU A 222 28.16 26.14 12.30
N LYS A 223 28.70 26.22 11.08
CA LYS A 223 30.13 26.41 10.84
C LYS A 223 30.65 27.73 11.42
N LEU A 224 29.94 28.84 11.18
CA LEU A 224 30.31 30.17 11.69
C LEU A 224 30.29 30.21 13.22
N VAL A 225 29.27 29.64 13.86
CA VAL A 225 29.14 29.59 15.32
C VAL A 225 30.20 28.68 15.95
N GLN A 226 30.52 27.55 15.31
CA GLN A 226 31.62 26.69 15.75
C GLN A 226 32.97 27.40 15.69
N GLU A 227 33.22 28.17 14.63
CA GLU A 227 34.47 28.93 14.49
C GLU A 227 34.54 30.08 15.51
N ALA A 228 33.47 30.84 15.71
CA ALA A 228 33.40 31.86 16.74
C ALA A 228 33.63 31.29 18.15
N TYR A 229 33.10 30.09 18.44
CA TYR A 229 33.39 29.40 19.69
C TYR A 229 34.86 28.98 19.81
N ARG A 230 35.48 28.51 18.71
CA ARG A 230 36.90 28.16 18.69
C ARG A 230 37.80 29.38 18.98
N LEU A 231 37.41 30.55 18.46
CA LEU A 231 38.12 31.81 18.66
C LEU A 231 37.79 32.50 20.00
N GLY A 232 36.85 31.95 20.78
CA GLY A 232 36.41 32.53 22.05
C GLY A 232 35.44 33.72 21.93
N GLU A 233 34.97 34.01 20.72
CA GLU A 233 34.03 35.09 20.42
C GLU A 233 32.57 34.70 20.69
N ALA A 234 32.27 33.40 20.78
CA ALA A 234 30.96 32.87 21.15
C ALA A 234 31.06 31.88 22.32
N GLY A 235 29.99 31.78 23.11
CA GLY A 235 29.85 30.79 24.18
C GLY A 235 29.36 29.44 23.67
N ILE A 236 29.59 28.37 24.45
CA ILE A 236 29.20 27.00 24.07
C ILE A 236 27.69 26.85 23.84
N LEU A 237 26.87 27.61 24.55
CA LEU A 237 25.41 27.56 24.41
C LEU A 237 24.95 27.91 22.99
N ALA A 238 25.62 28.85 22.32
CA ALA A 238 25.32 29.20 20.94
C ALA A 238 25.57 28.02 19.99
N VAL A 239 26.69 27.29 20.19
CA VAL A 239 27.00 26.09 19.41
C VAL A 239 25.98 24.99 19.64
N LEU A 240 25.62 24.74 20.90
CA LEU A 240 24.64 23.72 21.27
C LEU A 240 23.25 24.03 20.72
N GLU A 241 22.84 25.30 20.74
CA GLU A 241 21.58 25.75 20.14
C GLU A 241 21.57 25.51 18.63
N GLU A 242 22.65 25.87 17.93
CA GLU A 242 22.73 25.72 16.48
C GLU A 242 22.82 24.24 16.07
N GLN A 243 23.55 23.41 16.83
CA GLN A 243 23.56 21.96 16.65
C GLN A 243 22.17 21.34 16.86
N LYS A 244 21.42 21.80 17.88
CA LYS A 244 20.06 21.35 18.12
C LYS A 244 19.15 21.67 16.93
N LYS A 245 19.18 22.91 16.43
CA LYS A 245 18.44 23.32 15.22
C LYS A 245 18.82 22.46 14.02
N PHE A 246 20.11 22.20 13.83
CA PHE A 246 20.59 21.33 12.74
C PHE A 246 19.99 19.92 12.81
N VAL A 247 19.95 19.32 13.99
CA VAL A 247 19.35 17.99 14.18
C VAL A 247 17.84 18.02 13.90
N GLU A 248 17.11 19.00 14.44
CA GLU A 248 15.66 19.14 14.23
C GLU A 248 15.31 19.33 12.74
N VAL A 249 16.06 20.18 12.03
CA VAL A 249 15.87 20.38 10.59
C VAL A 249 16.23 19.15 9.79
N ASN A 250 17.29 18.42 10.17
CA ASN A 250 17.65 17.18 9.50
C ASN A 250 16.55 16.11 9.67
N ASP A 251 15.93 16.02 10.84
CA ASP A 251 14.79 15.11 11.06
C ASP A 251 13.58 15.54 10.21
N GLY A 252 13.31 16.84 10.11
CA GLY A 252 12.29 17.40 9.21
C GLY A 252 12.56 17.08 7.73
N TYR A 253 13.81 17.18 7.29
CA TYR A 253 14.24 16.80 5.93
C TYR A 253 14.02 15.31 5.66
N LEU A 254 14.43 14.43 6.58
CA LEU A 254 14.22 12.98 6.45
C LEU A 254 12.74 12.63 6.40
N ALA A 255 11.90 13.30 7.19
CA ALA A 255 10.45 13.16 7.14
C ALA A 255 9.86 13.63 5.81
N ALA A 256 10.33 14.77 5.26
CA ALA A 256 9.92 15.27 3.95
C ALA A 256 10.32 14.31 2.82
N LEU A 257 11.52 13.75 2.90
CA LEU A 257 12.04 12.76 1.94
C LEU A 257 11.25 11.44 1.99
N HIS A 258 10.89 10.96 3.18
CA HIS A 258 9.99 9.82 3.36
C HIS A 258 8.60 10.12 2.80
N SER A 259 8.07 11.32 3.05
CA SER A 259 6.77 11.78 2.52
C SER A 259 6.75 11.79 1.00
N TRP A 260 7.81 12.31 0.36
CA TRP A 260 7.98 12.27 -1.10
C TRP A 260 7.94 10.83 -1.64
N ASN A 261 8.79 9.94 -1.10
CA ASN A 261 8.84 8.54 -1.56
C ASN A 261 7.52 7.80 -1.34
N SER A 262 6.85 8.05 -0.21
CA SER A 262 5.52 7.51 0.08
C SER A 262 4.45 8.04 -0.87
N ALA A 263 4.52 9.32 -1.25
CA ALA A 263 3.60 9.93 -2.19
C ALA A 263 3.77 9.35 -3.60
N VAL A 264 5.01 9.07 -4.02
CA VAL A 264 5.27 8.38 -5.30
C VAL A 264 4.63 6.99 -5.29
N ALA A 265 4.89 6.18 -4.27
CA ALA A 265 4.32 4.84 -4.17
C ALA A 265 2.78 4.84 -4.14
N LYS A 266 2.17 5.84 -3.49
CA LYS A 266 0.71 6.03 -3.48
C LYS A 266 0.16 6.45 -4.83
N LEU A 267 0.92 7.24 -5.60
CA LEU A 267 0.53 7.62 -6.95
C LEU A 267 0.62 6.42 -7.90
N GLU A 268 1.71 5.64 -7.84
CA GLU A 268 1.85 4.38 -8.58
C GLU A 268 0.68 3.43 -8.28
N ALA A 269 0.32 3.26 -7.00
CA ALA A 269 -0.84 2.46 -6.61
C ALA A 269 -2.18 3.03 -7.12
N ALA A 270 -2.35 4.35 -7.14
CA ALA A 270 -3.57 5.01 -7.63
C ALA A 270 -3.73 4.90 -9.16
N VAL A 271 -2.62 4.85 -9.90
CA VAL A 271 -2.60 4.68 -11.37
C VAL A 271 -2.62 3.20 -11.76
N GLY A 272 -2.14 2.30 -10.89
CA GLY A 272 -2.09 0.87 -11.16
C GLY A 272 -0.92 0.44 -12.05
N VAL A 273 0.07 1.32 -12.26
CA VAL A 273 1.34 1.00 -12.95
C VAL A 273 2.52 1.57 -12.19
N GLU A 274 3.67 0.93 -12.34
CA GLU A 274 4.93 1.43 -11.80
C GLU A 274 5.44 2.59 -12.68
N LEU A 275 5.59 3.77 -12.09
CA LEU A 275 6.01 4.98 -12.80
C LEU A 275 7.53 5.17 -12.70
N ARG A 276 8.16 4.64 -11.64
CA ARG A 276 9.61 4.57 -11.52
C ARG A 276 10.12 3.31 -12.19
N LYS A 277 10.98 3.44 -13.20
CA LYS A 277 11.85 2.31 -13.57
C LYS A 277 12.79 2.05 -12.37
N VAL A 278 12.62 0.89 -11.74
CA VAL A 278 13.66 0.33 -10.88
C VAL A 278 14.80 -0.03 -11.83
N ASP A 279 15.87 0.77 -11.82
CA ASP A 279 17.13 0.33 -12.40
C ASP A 279 17.47 -0.97 -11.68
N GLY A 280 17.43 -2.09 -12.41
CA GLY A 280 17.55 -3.43 -11.86
C GLY A 280 18.86 -3.60 -11.09
N GLY A 281 18.86 -3.26 -9.81
CA GLY A 281 19.87 -3.66 -8.85
C GLY A 281 19.44 -5.00 -8.29
N ASN A 282 20.26 -6.02 -8.54
CA ASN A 282 20.12 -7.35 -7.93
C ASN A 282 19.77 -7.21 -6.43
N ILE A 283 18.61 -7.77 -6.07
CA ILE A 283 18.23 -8.13 -4.70
C ILE A 283 19.22 -9.14 -4.12
#